data_AF-A0A660PTR0-F1
#
_entry.id   AF-A0A660PTR0-F1
#
_cell.length_a   1.000
_cell.length_b   1.000
_cell.length_c   1.000
_cell.angle_alpha   90.00
_cell.angle_beta   90.00
_cell.angle_gamma   90.00
#
_symmetry.space_group_name_H-M   'P 1'
#
loop_
_entity.id
_entity.type
_entity.pdbx_description
1 polymer ?
#
loop_
_entity_poly.entity_id
_entity_poly.type
_entity_poly.pdbx_seq_one_letter_code
_entity_poly.pdbx_strand_id
1 'polypeptide(L)'
;MFSSILRKSAGALIMLTLVLTLSPGTVRAELELEITTLDVMGLPGDQNIPVEVWIKNYTDTVAGFELWFQLGHPGMAQFEIAVDTSLSLISGWDFLDVRSVAGSDQNVKVTALADITVPFLDRGFAPQDAGKRLFTLLVSIPSEPDPYANPVVPIHVATVIEHFGFTTPQGQSLGISIEEIVDTSYFVCVVWGPPPVNECLEYEQVPYPPYDSIYIKTEYIGYVDSSKIAFVDGSATVAPVVCGNIDGSFDEMVTGADLSLLVHHLFIDLEPLQLAILGNIDGQPGGVDGTDLSWLIANLFIDFRELECADLR
;
A
#
# COMPACT_ATOMS: atom_id res chain seq x y z
N MET A 1 -94.31 18.10 9.93
CA MET A 1 -94.01 18.19 11.36
C MET A 1 -92.76 17.38 11.63
N PHE A 2 -91.93 17.90 12.53
CA PHE A 2 -90.50 17.65 12.72
C PHE A 2 -90.09 16.23 13.14
N SER A 3 -88.77 16.00 12.98
CA SER A 3 -87.87 15.18 13.81
C SER A 3 -87.49 13.81 13.21
N SER A 4 -86.34 13.68 12.54
CA SER A 4 -84.96 13.49 13.05
C SER A 4 -84.73 12.03 13.51
N ILE A 5 -83.76 11.25 12.98
CA ILE A 5 -82.33 11.23 13.34
C ILE A 5 -81.66 9.99 12.66
N LEU A 6 -80.33 10.05 12.51
CA LEU A 6 -79.33 8.96 12.31
C LEU A 6 -78.88 8.64 10.86
N ARG A 7 -77.95 9.48 10.39
CA ARG A 7 -76.84 9.13 9.49
C ARG A 7 -75.95 8.05 10.14
N LYS A 8 -75.60 7.01 9.39
CA LYS A 8 -74.40 6.19 9.65
C LYS A 8 -73.56 6.11 8.38
N SER A 9 -72.53 6.95 8.34
CA SER A 9 -71.38 6.85 7.44
C SER A 9 -70.45 5.75 7.95
N ALA A 10 -70.40 4.61 7.25
CA ALA A 10 -69.36 3.61 7.47
C ALA A 10 -68.13 4.02 6.66
N GLY A 11 -67.14 4.59 7.35
CA GLY A 11 -65.82 4.86 6.80
C GLY A 11 -65.09 3.54 6.52
N ALA A 12 -64.73 3.32 5.26
CA ALA A 12 -63.76 2.32 4.88
C ALA A 12 -62.37 2.82 5.32
N LEU A 13 -61.92 2.32 6.47
CA LEU A 13 -60.57 2.49 6.97
C LEU A 13 -59.64 1.62 6.10
N ILE A 14 -59.03 2.22 5.07
CA ILE A 14 -57.91 1.61 4.34
C ILE A 14 -56.71 1.66 5.30
N MET A 15 -56.52 0.57 6.05
CA MET A 15 -55.32 0.34 6.83
C MET A 15 -54.20 0.00 5.84
N LEU A 16 -53.46 1.04 5.42
CA LEU A 16 -52.24 0.91 4.63
C LEU A 16 -51.15 0.35 5.57
N THR A 17 -51.02 -0.97 5.62
CA THR A 17 -49.89 -1.65 6.24
C THR A 17 -48.64 -1.35 5.41
N LEU A 18 -47.95 -0.26 5.78
CA LEU A 18 -46.60 0.04 5.31
C LEU A 18 -45.66 -1.02 5.91
N VAL A 19 -45.52 -2.15 5.21
CA VAL A 19 -44.46 -3.11 5.47
C VAL A 19 -43.15 -2.44 5.03
N LEU A 20 -42.53 -1.72 5.95
CA LEU A 20 -41.13 -1.32 5.87
C LEU A 20 -40.31 -2.61 5.85
N THR A 21 -40.03 -3.11 4.64
CA THR A 21 -38.94 -4.07 4.43
C THR A 21 -37.65 -3.32 4.73
N LEU A 22 -37.26 -3.33 6.01
CA LEU A 22 -35.90 -3.04 6.42
C LEU A 22 -35.04 -4.12 5.76
N SER A 23 -34.57 -3.86 4.55
CA SER A 23 -33.43 -4.59 4.02
C SER A 23 -32.34 -4.43 5.08
N PRO A 24 -31.74 -5.52 5.60
CA PRO A 24 -30.57 -5.39 6.44
C PRO A 24 -29.55 -4.58 5.63
N GLY A 25 -29.34 -3.33 6.03
CA GLY A 25 -28.29 -2.52 5.45
C GLY A 25 -27.03 -3.28 5.75
N THR A 26 -26.39 -3.84 4.73
CA THR A 26 -25.03 -4.32 4.84
C THR A 26 -24.21 -3.11 5.26
N VAL A 27 -23.88 -3.02 6.55
CA VAL A 27 -22.84 -2.13 7.03
C VAL A 27 -21.57 -2.68 6.41
N ARG A 28 -21.23 -2.18 5.21
CA ARG A 28 -19.89 -2.40 4.68
C ARG A 28 -18.96 -1.68 5.65
N ALA A 29 -17.96 -2.39 6.16
CA ALA A 29 -16.86 -1.76 6.84
C ALA A 29 -16.37 -0.61 5.95
N GLU A 30 -16.39 0.60 6.49
CA GLU A 30 -15.96 1.79 5.78
C GLU A 30 -14.44 1.78 5.82
N LEU A 31 -13.82 1.76 4.64
CA LEU A 31 -12.38 1.81 4.49
C LEU A 31 -11.86 3.08 5.18
N GLU A 32 -10.92 2.95 6.10
CA GLU A 32 -10.31 4.07 6.82
C GLU A 32 -9.15 4.65 6.02
N LEU A 33 -8.29 3.78 5.47
CA LEU A 33 -7.07 4.13 4.76
C LEU A 33 -6.89 3.26 3.51
N GLU A 34 -6.36 3.84 2.44
CA GLU A 34 -5.90 3.13 1.24
C GLU A 34 -4.47 3.60 0.95
N ILE A 35 -3.52 2.68 0.88
CA ILE A 35 -2.12 2.98 0.55
C ILE A 35 -1.82 2.35 -0.80
N THR A 36 -1.28 3.14 -1.71
CA THR A 36 -0.97 2.70 -3.07
C THR A 36 0.47 3.01 -3.37
N THR A 37 1.23 1.97 -3.74
CA THR A 37 2.57 2.12 -4.29
C THR A 37 2.46 2.03 -5.80
N LEU A 38 3.03 3.00 -6.53
CA LEU A 38 2.99 2.97 -8.00
C LEU A 38 4.04 2.03 -8.59
N ASP A 39 3.74 1.54 -9.79
CA ASP A 39 4.69 0.81 -10.60
C ASP A 39 5.75 1.74 -11.19
N VAL A 40 6.99 1.27 -11.22
CA VAL A 40 8.09 1.95 -11.87
C VAL A 40 8.86 1.01 -12.79
N MET A 41 9.60 1.60 -13.69
CA MET A 41 10.47 0.91 -14.62
C MET A 41 11.81 1.64 -14.68
N GLY A 42 12.88 0.87 -14.82
CA GLY A 42 14.21 1.39 -15.03
C GLY A 42 15.12 0.38 -15.74
N LEU A 43 16.29 0.84 -16.11
CA LEU A 43 17.30 0.03 -16.79
C LEU A 43 18.33 -0.52 -15.79
N PRO A 44 19.06 -1.58 -16.17
CA PRO A 44 20.24 -2.03 -15.43
C PRO A 44 21.20 -0.87 -15.13
N GLY A 45 21.49 -0.65 -13.85
CA GLY A 45 22.39 0.40 -13.38
C GLY A 45 21.70 1.70 -12.96
N ASP A 46 20.42 1.89 -13.28
CA ASP A 46 19.68 3.09 -12.86
C ASP A 46 19.62 3.20 -11.33
N GLN A 47 19.78 4.43 -10.83
CA GLN A 47 19.77 4.74 -9.41
C GLN A 47 18.70 5.78 -9.10
N ASN A 48 18.18 5.78 -7.87
CA ASN A 48 17.21 6.77 -7.39
C ASN A 48 15.92 6.84 -8.23
N ILE A 49 15.45 5.70 -8.74
CA ILE A 49 14.17 5.60 -9.46
C ILE A 49 13.04 5.93 -8.46
N PRO A 50 12.23 6.97 -8.74
CA PRO A 50 11.22 7.44 -7.81
C PRO A 50 9.97 6.56 -7.84
N VAL A 51 9.70 5.85 -6.75
CA VAL A 51 8.45 5.08 -6.53
C VAL A 51 7.52 5.90 -5.66
N GLU A 52 6.47 6.46 -6.24
CA GLU A 52 5.53 7.26 -5.47
C GLU A 52 4.63 6.38 -4.59
N VAL A 53 4.53 6.75 -3.31
CA VAL A 53 3.60 6.16 -2.36
C VAL A 53 2.47 7.16 -2.14
N TRP A 54 1.26 6.75 -2.45
CA TRP A 54 0.03 7.52 -2.32
C TRP A 54 -0.80 7.00 -1.16
N ILE A 55 -1.58 7.88 -0.56
CA ILE A 55 -2.54 7.53 0.48
C ILE A 55 -3.90 8.17 0.18
N LYS A 56 -4.98 7.48 0.53
CA LYS A 56 -6.32 8.04 0.77
C LYS A 56 -6.67 7.82 2.23
N ASN A 57 -7.35 8.79 2.82
CA ASN A 57 -7.67 8.76 4.24
C ASN A 57 -9.08 9.29 4.46
N TYR A 58 -10.00 8.43 4.85
CA TYR A 58 -11.43 8.74 4.79
C TYR A 58 -12.01 9.23 6.12
N THR A 59 -11.31 9.00 7.24
CA THR A 59 -11.95 9.06 8.57
C THR A 59 -11.37 10.13 9.49
N ASP A 60 -10.07 10.10 9.79
CA ASP A 60 -9.46 10.94 10.82
C ASP A 60 -8.15 11.59 10.35
N THR A 61 -7.64 12.57 11.09
CA THR A 61 -6.34 13.19 10.81
C THR A 61 -5.22 12.20 11.14
N VAL A 62 -4.26 12.05 10.23
CA VAL A 62 -3.05 11.24 10.46
C VAL A 62 -1.91 12.17 10.86
N ALA A 63 -1.34 11.95 12.05
CA ALA A 63 -0.20 12.70 12.58
C ALA A 63 1.08 11.87 12.70
N GLY A 64 1.00 10.57 12.45
CA GLY A 64 2.16 9.70 12.50
C GLY A 64 1.91 8.40 11.75
N PHE A 65 2.97 7.80 11.24
CA PHE A 65 2.93 6.47 10.68
C PHE A 65 4.25 5.73 10.78
N GLU A 66 4.15 4.41 10.66
CA GLU A 66 5.23 3.50 10.37
C GLU A 66 4.79 2.55 9.24
N LEU A 67 5.58 2.47 8.18
CA LEU A 67 5.36 1.61 7.03
C LEU A 67 6.63 0.82 6.72
N TRP A 68 6.47 -0.46 6.42
CA TRP A 68 7.59 -1.35 6.06
C TRP A 68 7.38 -1.93 4.68
N PHE A 69 8.31 -1.64 3.78
CA PHE A 69 8.28 -2.09 2.38
C PHE A 69 9.30 -3.20 2.17
N GLN A 70 8.94 -4.18 1.34
CA GLN A 70 9.75 -5.35 1.03
C GLN A 70 9.76 -5.60 -0.48
N LEU A 71 10.93 -5.93 -1.03
CA LEU A 71 11.07 -6.38 -2.42
C LEU A 71 10.91 -7.90 -2.52
N GLY A 72 10.20 -8.38 -3.54
CA GLY A 72 10.06 -9.82 -3.79
C GLY A 72 11.31 -10.49 -4.37
N HIS A 73 12.17 -9.73 -5.07
CA HIS A 73 13.35 -10.24 -5.77
C HIS A 73 14.57 -9.34 -5.52
N PRO A 74 15.36 -9.61 -4.47
CA PRO A 74 16.42 -8.69 -4.05
C PRO A 74 17.67 -8.65 -4.94
N GLY A 75 17.78 -9.56 -5.91
CA GLY A 75 18.86 -9.52 -6.92
C GLY A 75 18.53 -8.64 -8.14
N MET A 76 17.32 -8.09 -8.20
CA MET A 76 16.82 -7.32 -9.35
C MET A 76 16.64 -5.84 -9.03
N ALA A 77 16.33 -5.51 -7.78
CA ALA A 77 16.20 -4.14 -7.32
C ALA A 77 16.59 -4.05 -5.84
N GLN A 78 16.95 -2.86 -5.40
CA GLN A 78 17.25 -2.52 -4.01
C GLN A 78 16.65 -1.15 -3.66
N PHE A 79 16.25 -0.95 -2.42
CA PHE A 79 15.89 0.37 -1.92
C PHE A 79 17.14 1.20 -1.66
N GLU A 80 17.09 2.47 -2.01
CA GLU A 80 17.96 3.46 -1.38
C GLU A 80 17.37 3.78 -0.01
N ILE A 81 18.19 3.78 1.05
CA ILE A 81 17.74 4.08 2.42
C ILE A 81 17.56 5.60 2.59
N ALA A 82 16.66 6.15 1.78
CA ALA A 82 16.29 7.54 1.68
C ALA A 82 14.89 7.65 1.05
N VAL A 83 14.18 8.73 1.35
CA VAL A 83 12.90 9.06 0.72
C VAL A 83 12.87 10.52 0.32
N ASP A 84 12.16 10.85 -0.75
CA ASP A 84 11.86 12.23 -1.12
C ASP A 84 10.48 12.64 -0.58
N THR A 85 10.45 13.72 0.21
CA THR A 85 9.23 14.30 0.77
C THR A 85 8.84 15.62 0.10
N SER A 86 9.55 16.06 -0.93
CA SER A 86 9.19 17.24 -1.71
C SER A 86 7.76 17.11 -2.22
N LEU A 87 6.96 18.19 -2.19
CA LEU A 87 5.57 18.21 -2.69
C LEU A 87 4.67 17.05 -2.19
N SER A 88 4.95 16.51 -1.00
CA SER A 88 4.22 15.39 -0.41
C SER A 88 3.41 15.82 0.82
N LEU A 89 2.52 14.95 1.30
CA LEU A 89 1.73 15.20 2.51
C LEU A 89 2.58 15.37 3.77
N ILE A 90 3.77 14.76 3.82
CA ILE A 90 4.69 14.87 4.96
C ILE A 90 5.80 15.89 4.76
N SER A 91 5.70 16.71 3.73
CA SER A 91 6.65 17.79 3.53
C SER A 91 6.63 18.75 4.72
N GLY A 92 7.76 18.85 5.42
CA GLY A 92 7.91 19.70 6.61
C GLY A 92 7.61 19.02 7.94
N TRP A 93 7.28 17.72 7.97
CA TRP A 93 7.09 17.00 9.23
C TRP A 93 8.37 16.98 10.09
N ASP A 94 8.17 17.05 11.39
CA ASP A 94 9.24 17.22 12.39
C ASP A 94 10.20 16.02 12.49
N PHE A 95 9.69 14.81 12.23
CA PHE A 95 10.46 13.58 12.33
C PHE A 95 10.27 12.70 11.11
N LEU A 96 11.39 12.20 10.60
CA LEU A 96 11.47 11.20 9.55
C LEU A 96 12.66 10.30 9.81
N ASP A 97 12.42 9.00 9.90
CA ASP A 97 13.44 7.95 9.98
C ASP A 97 13.22 6.95 8.84
N VAL A 98 14.30 6.63 8.14
CA VAL A 98 14.32 5.68 7.03
C VAL A 98 15.45 4.71 7.29
N ARG A 99 15.14 3.42 7.40
CA ARG A 99 16.12 2.40 7.74
C ARG A 99 15.74 1.02 7.24
N SER A 100 16.73 0.16 7.04
CA SER A 100 16.51 -1.28 6.87
C SER A 100 16.28 -1.96 8.23
N VAL A 101 15.31 -2.86 8.31
CA VAL A 101 15.04 -3.66 9.52
C VAL A 101 15.93 -4.90 9.55
N ALA A 102 16.12 -5.55 8.39
CA ALA A 102 16.91 -6.78 8.29
C ALA A 102 18.42 -6.55 8.05
N GLY A 103 18.86 -5.28 7.97
CA GLY A 103 20.24 -4.92 7.66
C GLY A 103 20.63 -5.15 6.20
N SER A 104 19.64 -5.23 5.31
CA SER A 104 19.80 -5.40 3.86
C SER A 104 18.94 -4.37 3.12
N ASP A 105 19.37 -3.92 1.95
CA ASP A 105 18.66 -2.92 1.14
C ASP A 105 17.42 -3.49 0.41
N GLN A 106 16.97 -4.68 0.81
CA GLN A 106 15.80 -5.39 0.29
C GLN A 106 14.49 -4.98 0.96
N ASN A 107 14.61 -4.23 2.05
CA ASN A 107 13.49 -3.72 2.80
C ASN A 107 13.82 -2.34 3.37
N VAL A 108 12.80 -1.51 3.44
CA VAL A 108 12.91 -0.17 4.00
C VAL A 108 11.73 0.09 4.89
N LYS A 109 12.00 0.56 6.11
CA LYS A 109 11.00 1.04 7.04
C LYS A 109 11.06 2.55 7.09
N VAL A 110 9.91 3.17 6.90
CA VAL A 110 9.72 4.61 6.93
C VAL A 110 8.84 4.92 8.13
N THR A 111 9.38 5.71 9.06
CA THR A 111 8.66 6.21 10.22
C THR A 111 8.63 7.72 10.15
N ALA A 112 7.45 8.32 10.23
CA ALA A 112 7.30 9.78 10.22
C ALA A 112 6.31 10.22 11.28
N LEU A 113 6.61 11.35 11.95
CA LEU A 113 5.74 11.96 12.95
C LEU A 113 5.68 13.46 12.71
N ALA A 114 4.46 14.00 12.72
CA ALA A 114 4.21 15.43 12.81
C ALA A 114 4.23 15.87 14.28
N ASP A 115 4.41 17.15 14.52
CA ASP A 115 4.18 17.80 15.82
C ASP A 115 5.00 17.29 17.02
N ILE A 116 6.25 16.84 16.81
CA ILE A 116 7.09 16.39 17.94
C ILE A 116 7.92 17.53 18.57
N THR A 117 8.01 18.69 17.90
CA THR A 117 8.77 19.84 18.37
C THR A 117 7.89 21.03 18.78
N VAL A 118 8.35 21.81 19.76
CA VAL A 118 7.64 23.02 20.22
C VAL A 118 8.03 24.20 19.32
N PRO A 119 7.09 25.04 18.85
CA PRO A 119 5.65 25.00 19.11
C PRO A 119 4.94 23.94 18.26
N PHE A 120 4.04 23.17 18.88
CA PHE A 120 3.25 22.14 18.22
C PHE A 120 2.25 22.78 17.21
N LEU A 121 2.71 22.96 15.97
CA LEU A 121 1.97 23.64 14.89
C LEU A 121 1.45 22.69 13.81
N ASP A 122 2.06 21.52 13.62
CA ASP A 122 1.78 20.64 12.49
C ASP A 122 0.99 19.41 12.94
N ARG A 123 -0.34 19.46 12.79
CA ARG A 123 -1.23 18.37 13.26
C ARG A 123 -1.29 17.16 12.31
N GLY A 124 -0.37 17.07 11.36
CA GLY A 124 -0.43 16.10 10.27
C GLY A 124 -1.45 16.47 9.19
N PHE A 125 -1.93 15.48 8.43
CA PHE A 125 -2.86 15.71 7.32
C PHE A 125 -4.28 15.25 7.64
N ALA A 126 -5.26 16.09 7.30
CA ALA A 126 -6.69 15.83 7.47
C ALA A 126 -7.21 14.75 6.50
N PRO A 127 -8.42 14.21 6.72
CA PRO A 127 -9.08 13.31 5.78
C PRO A 127 -9.18 13.87 4.36
N GLN A 128 -8.98 13.01 3.37
CA GLN A 128 -9.03 13.27 1.93
C GLN A 128 -9.33 12.00 1.13
N ASP A 129 -10.14 12.14 0.08
CA ASP A 129 -10.66 11.07 -0.77
C ASP A 129 -9.95 10.96 -2.13
N ALA A 130 -9.41 12.07 -2.65
CA ALA A 130 -8.80 12.15 -3.97
C ALA A 130 -7.47 11.39 -4.12
N GLY A 131 -6.88 10.95 -3.01
CA GLY A 131 -5.53 10.41 -3.01
C GLY A 131 -4.50 11.53 -3.11
N LYS A 132 -3.46 11.49 -2.28
CA LYS A 132 -2.32 12.41 -2.38
C LYS A 132 -1.04 11.65 -2.12
N ARG A 133 0.04 12.12 -2.74
CA ARG A 133 1.38 11.57 -2.54
C ARG A 133 1.79 11.73 -1.07
N LEU A 134 2.04 10.60 -0.41
CA LEU A 134 2.51 10.54 0.97
C LEU A 134 4.01 10.83 1.03
N PHE A 135 4.83 10.16 0.21
CA PHE A 135 6.24 10.41 -0.05
C PHE A 135 6.66 9.61 -1.30
N THR A 136 7.92 9.74 -1.70
CA THR A 136 8.52 8.98 -2.80
C THR A 136 9.64 8.10 -2.24
N LEU A 137 9.52 6.78 -2.41
CA LEU A 137 10.59 5.82 -2.18
C LEU A 137 11.60 5.93 -3.33
N LEU A 138 12.85 5.59 -3.05
CA LEU A 138 13.91 5.53 -4.05
C LEU A 138 14.35 4.09 -4.21
N VAL A 139 14.34 3.61 -5.44
CA VAL A 139 14.76 2.25 -5.82
C VAL A 139 15.90 2.35 -6.81
N SER A 140 16.84 1.41 -6.74
CA SER A 140 17.94 1.28 -7.68
C SER A 140 17.97 -0.12 -8.27
N ILE A 141 18.35 -0.21 -9.53
CA ILE A 141 18.51 -1.47 -10.26
C ILE A 141 20.02 -1.73 -10.37
N PRO A 142 20.52 -2.90 -9.92
CA PRO A 142 21.92 -3.26 -10.10
C PRO A 142 22.34 -3.20 -11.57
N SER A 143 23.61 -2.89 -11.85
CA SER A 143 24.14 -2.92 -13.23
C SER A 143 24.10 -4.31 -13.85
N GLU A 144 24.18 -5.34 -13.03
CA GLU A 144 24.11 -6.75 -13.41
C GLU A 144 22.95 -7.40 -12.64
N PRO A 145 21.69 -7.15 -13.02
CA PRO A 145 20.54 -7.80 -12.39
C PRO A 145 20.57 -9.30 -12.71
N ASP A 146 20.02 -10.14 -11.81
CA ASP A 146 19.98 -11.58 -11.99
C ASP A 146 19.23 -11.97 -13.29
N PRO A 147 19.92 -12.51 -14.32
CA PRO A 147 19.30 -12.78 -15.62
C PRO A 147 18.29 -13.94 -15.58
N TYR A 148 18.21 -14.68 -14.47
CA TYR A 148 17.28 -15.79 -14.30
C TYR A 148 16.08 -15.43 -13.42
N ALA A 149 16.08 -14.26 -12.79
CA ALA A 149 14.97 -13.80 -11.96
C ALA A 149 13.88 -13.13 -12.80
N ASN A 150 12.67 -13.03 -12.23
CA ASN A 150 11.59 -12.29 -12.86
C ASN A 150 11.96 -10.79 -12.89
N PRO A 151 11.94 -10.11 -14.06
CA PRO A 151 12.25 -8.69 -14.16
C PRO A 151 11.24 -7.78 -13.47
N VAL A 152 10.03 -8.26 -13.17
CA VAL A 152 9.05 -7.53 -12.37
C VAL A 152 9.26 -7.86 -10.90
N VAL A 153 9.76 -6.89 -10.14
CA VAL A 153 10.03 -6.98 -8.71
C VAL A 153 8.85 -6.38 -7.94
N PRO A 154 8.00 -7.16 -7.27
CA PRO A 154 6.90 -6.59 -6.52
C PRO A 154 7.43 -5.84 -5.28
N ILE A 155 6.79 -4.71 -4.99
CA ILE A 155 7.03 -3.87 -3.82
C ILE A 155 5.83 -4.01 -2.89
N HIS A 156 6.00 -4.79 -1.83
CA HIS A 156 4.94 -5.11 -0.88
C HIS A 156 4.98 -4.21 0.34
N VAL A 157 3.81 -3.77 0.80
CA VAL A 157 3.67 -3.16 2.14
C VAL A 157 3.42 -4.26 3.16
N ALA A 158 4.37 -4.49 4.06
CA ALA A 158 4.26 -5.50 5.09
C ALA A 158 3.26 -5.07 6.18
N THR A 159 2.31 -5.97 6.50
CA THR A 159 1.24 -5.73 7.48
C THR A 159 1.56 -6.30 8.86
N VAL A 160 2.85 -6.46 9.19
CA VAL A 160 3.29 -6.94 10.51
C VAL A 160 3.15 -5.79 11.51
N ILE A 161 2.36 -5.99 12.57
CA ILE A 161 1.98 -4.91 13.50
C ILE A 161 3.18 -4.24 14.20
N GLU A 162 4.30 -4.94 14.35
CA GLU A 162 5.52 -4.37 14.94
C GLU A 162 6.21 -3.34 14.04
N HIS A 163 5.85 -3.30 12.76
CA HIS A 163 6.45 -2.46 11.72
C HIS A 163 5.40 -1.70 10.89
N PHE A 164 4.18 -1.63 11.42
CA PHE A 164 3.04 -1.02 10.75
C PHE A 164 2.17 -0.27 11.74
N GLY A 165 1.85 0.99 11.44
CA GLY A 165 0.83 1.71 12.17
C GLY A 165 0.58 3.11 11.64
N PHE A 166 -0.61 3.61 11.88
CA PHE A 166 -0.98 5.01 11.68
C PHE A 166 -1.55 5.54 12.98
N THR A 167 -1.28 6.81 13.31
CA THR A 167 -1.75 7.43 14.53
C THR A 167 -2.41 8.78 14.29
N THR A 168 -3.45 9.06 15.08
CA THR A 168 -4.05 10.39 15.16
C THR A 168 -3.17 11.35 15.97
N PRO A 169 -3.41 12.67 15.94
CA PRO A 169 -2.70 13.62 16.80
C PRO A 169 -2.82 13.32 18.31
N GLN A 170 -3.83 12.54 18.71
CA GLN A 170 -4.04 12.12 20.10
C GLN A 170 -3.37 10.78 20.43
N GLY A 171 -2.64 10.18 19.47
CA GLY A 171 -1.97 8.90 19.64
C GLY A 171 -2.89 7.68 19.54
N GLN A 172 -4.09 7.82 18.94
CA GLN A 172 -4.96 6.68 18.69
C GLN A 172 -4.55 5.98 17.40
N SER A 173 -4.47 4.64 17.42
CA SER A 173 -4.13 3.86 16.23
C SER A 173 -5.30 3.79 15.23
N LEU A 174 -4.98 3.89 13.94
CA LEU A 174 -5.94 3.74 12.83
C LEU A 174 -5.77 2.37 12.16
N GLY A 175 -6.89 1.74 11.81
CA GLY A 175 -6.97 0.45 11.13
C GLY A 175 -6.28 -0.75 11.80
N ILE A 176 -5.97 -0.65 13.10
CA ILE A 176 -5.58 -1.78 13.94
C ILE A 176 -6.82 -2.25 14.71
N SER A 177 -7.12 -3.54 14.60
CA SER A 177 -8.17 -4.22 15.37
C SER A 177 -7.52 -5.13 16.41
N ILE A 178 -8.22 -5.36 17.52
CA ILE A 178 -7.76 -6.22 18.61
C ILE A 178 -8.69 -7.42 18.68
N GLU A 179 -8.14 -8.61 18.65
CA GLU A 179 -8.85 -9.86 18.91
C GLU A 179 -8.55 -10.34 20.32
N GLU A 180 -9.60 -10.74 21.03
CA GLU A 180 -9.50 -11.38 22.33
C GLU A 180 -9.35 -12.89 22.13
N ILE A 181 -8.19 -13.44 22.46
CA ILE A 181 -7.94 -14.87 22.45
C ILE A 181 -7.98 -15.38 23.88
N VAL A 182 -8.88 -16.31 24.13
CA VAL A 182 -9.02 -16.96 25.44
C VAL A 182 -8.20 -18.24 25.44
N ASP A 183 -7.05 -18.21 26.12
CA ASP A 183 -6.25 -19.40 26.38
C ASP A 183 -6.75 -20.09 27.66
N THR A 184 -7.07 -21.38 27.54
CA THR A 184 -7.62 -22.17 28.65
C THR A 184 -6.68 -23.32 28.95
N SER A 185 -6.08 -23.27 30.14
CA SER A 185 -5.22 -24.34 30.66
C SER A 185 -5.97 -25.14 31.73
N TYR A 186 -5.94 -26.45 31.62
CA TYR A 186 -6.55 -27.36 32.59
C TYR A 186 -5.47 -27.91 33.52
N PHE A 187 -5.81 -28.05 34.80
CA PHE A 187 -4.88 -28.55 35.80
C PHE A 187 -5.51 -29.66 36.62
N VAL A 188 -4.74 -30.71 36.87
CA VAL A 188 -5.07 -31.76 37.84
C VAL A 188 -4.21 -31.57 39.08
N CYS A 189 -4.77 -31.82 40.25
CA CYS A 189 -4.02 -31.80 41.48
C CYS A 189 -3.21 -33.08 41.65
N VAL A 190 -1.89 -32.98 41.72
CA VAL A 190 -1.01 -34.13 41.93
C VAL A 190 -0.64 -34.32 43.40
N VAL A 191 -0.75 -33.26 44.21
CA VAL A 191 -0.48 -33.32 45.66
C VAL A 191 -1.57 -32.57 46.44
N TRP A 192 -2.35 -33.29 47.23
CA TRP A 192 -3.36 -32.72 48.14
C TRP A 192 -2.78 -32.47 49.53
N GLY A 193 -3.08 -31.30 50.10
CA GLY A 193 -2.74 -30.97 51.48
C GLY A 193 -3.53 -31.82 52.49
N PRO A 194 -2.96 -32.12 53.68
CA PRO A 194 -3.65 -32.92 54.68
C PRO A 194 -4.91 -32.19 55.21
N PRO A 195 -5.94 -32.94 55.65
CA PRO A 195 -7.07 -32.36 56.35
C PRO A 195 -6.62 -31.53 57.58
N PRO A 196 -7.30 -30.43 57.91
CA PRO A 196 -8.60 -30.00 57.38
C PRO A 196 -8.53 -29.10 56.14
N VAL A 197 -7.32 -28.75 55.67
CA VAL A 197 -7.15 -27.71 54.64
C VAL A 197 -7.68 -28.18 53.29
N ASN A 198 -7.43 -29.45 52.89
CA ASN A 198 -7.91 -30.05 51.63
C ASN A 198 -7.69 -29.15 50.38
N GLU A 199 -6.62 -28.36 50.40
CA GLU A 199 -6.20 -27.56 49.26
C GLU A 199 -5.16 -28.31 48.44
N CYS A 200 -5.16 -28.11 47.13
CA CYS A 200 -4.12 -28.64 46.28
C CYS A 200 -2.82 -27.85 46.48
N LEU A 201 -1.73 -28.56 46.74
CA LEU A 201 -0.39 -27.97 46.93
C LEU A 201 0.41 -27.92 45.63
N GLU A 202 0.11 -28.81 44.68
CA GLU A 202 0.82 -28.92 43.41
C GLU A 202 -0.14 -29.32 42.29
N TYR A 203 -0.16 -28.50 41.24
CA TYR A 203 -0.96 -28.69 40.06
C TYR A 203 -0.07 -29.10 38.88
N GLU A 204 -0.54 -30.06 38.09
CA GLU A 204 0.06 -30.43 36.81
C GLU A 204 -0.90 -30.06 35.68
N GLN A 205 -0.38 -29.44 34.61
CA GLN A 205 -1.19 -29.08 33.45
C GLN A 205 -1.55 -30.33 32.64
N VAL A 206 -2.84 -30.50 32.31
CA VAL A 206 -3.34 -31.63 31.53
C VAL A 206 -4.04 -31.15 30.25
N PRO A 207 -3.92 -31.88 29.12
CA PRO A 207 -4.53 -31.46 27.85
C PRO A 207 -6.03 -31.78 27.73
N TYR A 208 -6.58 -32.66 28.58
CA TYR A 208 -7.98 -33.08 28.53
C TYR A 208 -8.47 -33.58 29.90
N PRO A 209 -9.81 -33.67 30.11
CA PRO A 209 -10.38 -34.24 31.33
C PRO A 209 -9.86 -35.66 31.65
N PRO A 210 -9.75 -36.04 32.94
CA PRO A 210 -10.21 -35.29 34.12
C PRO A 210 -9.24 -34.17 34.55
N TYR A 211 -9.78 -33.05 35.02
CA TYR A 211 -9.05 -31.93 35.61
C TYR A 211 -9.78 -31.45 36.87
N ASP A 212 -9.06 -30.84 37.80
CA ASP A 212 -9.58 -30.32 39.07
C ASP A 212 -9.80 -28.80 39.04
N SER A 213 -9.05 -28.09 38.20
CA SER A 213 -9.18 -26.63 38.04
C SER A 213 -8.92 -26.21 36.60
N ILE A 214 -9.40 -25.00 36.27
CA ILE A 214 -9.23 -24.35 34.97
C ILE A 214 -8.61 -22.98 35.23
N TYR A 215 -7.55 -22.65 34.51
CA TYR A 215 -7.00 -21.31 34.43
C TYR A 215 -7.34 -20.73 33.06
N ILE A 216 -8.10 -19.64 33.07
CA ILE A 216 -8.48 -18.92 31.85
C ILE A 216 -7.62 -17.65 31.80
N LYS A 217 -6.81 -17.54 30.75
CA LYS A 217 -6.01 -16.37 30.46
C LYS A 217 -6.55 -15.71 29.19
N THR A 218 -7.07 -14.50 29.34
CA THR A 218 -7.41 -13.66 28.21
C THR A 218 -6.15 -12.96 27.70
N GLU A 219 -5.82 -13.17 26.43
CA GLU A 219 -4.77 -12.44 25.71
C GLU A 219 -5.41 -11.57 24.61
N TYR A 220 -4.77 -10.44 24.32
CA TYR A 220 -5.20 -9.52 23.26
C TYR A 220 -4.14 -9.48 22.18
N ILE A 221 -4.52 -9.77 20.94
CA ILE A 221 -3.62 -9.69 19.79
C ILE A 221 -4.11 -8.57 18.87
N GLY A 222 -3.25 -7.60 18.63
CA GLY A 222 -3.49 -6.58 17.61
C GLY A 222 -3.13 -7.12 16.23
N TYR A 223 -3.96 -6.82 15.23
CA TYR A 223 -3.67 -7.11 13.83
C TYR A 223 -4.14 -5.96 12.94
N VAL A 224 -3.55 -5.87 11.75
CA VAL A 224 -3.97 -4.92 10.73
C VAL A 224 -5.30 -5.40 10.14
N ASP A 225 -6.33 -4.58 10.29
CA ASP A 225 -7.67 -4.93 9.81
C ASP A 225 -7.79 -4.60 8.32
N SER A 226 -7.70 -5.63 7.48
CA SER A 226 -7.79 -5.48 6.02
C SER A 226 -9.17 -5.05 5.51
N SER A 227 -10.19 -5.00 6.38
CA SER A 227 -11.48 -4.37 6.06
C SER A 227 -11.45 -2.85 6.25
N LYS A 228 -10.47 -2.32 6.99
CA LYS A 228 -10.26 -0.90 7.28
C LYS A 228 -9.09 -0.31 6.52
N ILE A 229 -8.06 -1.10 6.22
CA ILE A 229 -6.90 -0.66 5.45
C ILE A 229 -6.75 -1.49 4.20
N ALA A 230 -6.69 -0.82 3.06
CA ALA A 230 -6.41 -1.43 1.78
C ALA A 230 -4.98 -1.09 1.34
N PHE A 231 -4.29 -2.08 0.79
CA PHE A 231 -2.98 -1.93 0.19
C PHE A 231 -3.08 -2.27 -1.29
N VAL A 232 -2.53 -1.39 -2.12
CA VAL A 232 -2.28 -1.64 -3.53
C VAL A 232 -0.77 -1.62 -3.69
N ASP A 233 -0.21 -2.83 -3.77
CA ASP A 233 1.21 -3.03 -4.00
C ASP A 233 1.61 -2.53 -5.38
N GLY A 234 2.84 -2.06 -5.50
CA GLY A 234 3.44 -1.65 -6.77
C GLY A 234 4.54 -2.62 -7.18
N SER A 235 5.32 -2.23 -8.17
CA SER A 235 6.44 -3.02 -8.66
C SER A 235 7.55 -2.14 -9.22
N ALA A 236 8.79 -2.65 -9.19
CA ALA A 236 9.89 -2.12 -9.97
C ALA A 236 10.22 -3.10 -11.08
N THR A 237 10.17 -2.64 -12.32
CA THR A 237 10.38 -3.45 -13.51
C THR A 237 11.74 -3.14 -14.11
N VAL A 238 12.58 -4.17 -14.26
CA VAL A 238 13.85 -4.07 -14.99
C VAL A 238 13.55 -4.21 -16.47
N ALA A 239 13.59 -3.09 -17.20
CA ALA A 239 13.33 -3.08 -18.63
C ALA A 239 14.49 -3.65 -19.44
N PRO A 240 14.22 -4.31 -20.59
CA PRO A 240 15.26 -4.73 -21.50
C PRO A 240 15.93 -3.52 -22.16
N VAL A 241 17.24 -3.60 -22.36
CA VAL A 241 18.03 -2.53 -22.98
C VAL A 241 17.96 -2.67 -24.51
N VAL A 242 16.85 -2.25 -25.10
CA VAL A 242 16.63 -2.24 -26.55
C VAL A 242 16.35 -0.82 -27.01
N CYS A 243 17.21 -0.27 -27.86
CA CYS A 243 17.01 1.08 -28.36
C CYS A 243 15.70 1.21 -29.14
N GLY A 244 14.90 2.22 -28.82
CA GLY A 244 13.57 2.42 -29.39
C GLY A 244 12.44 1.66 -28.71
N ASN A 245 12.73 0.76 -27.76
CA ASN A 245 11.72 0.10 -26.91
C ASN A 245 11.39 1.01 -25.72
N ILE A 246 10.68 2.08 -26.00
CA ILE A 246 10.38 3.17 -25.05
C ILE A 246 9.31 2.73 -24.04
N ASP A 247 8.42 1.80 -24.42
CA ASP A 247 7.43 1.24 -23.51
C ASP A 247 7.99 0.16 -22.57
N GLY A 248 9.24 -0.25 -22.80
CA GLY A 248 9.96 -1.24 -21.99
C GLY A 248 9.34 -2.63 -22.05
N SER A 249 8.65 -2.96 -23.14
CA SER A 249 8.03 -4.26 -23.36
C SER A 249 9.05 -5.40 -23.41
N PHE A 250 8.67 -6.55 -22.86
CA PHE A 250 9.54 -7.74 -22.75
C PHE A 250 9.61 -8.60 -24.02
N ASP A 251 8.89 -8.26 -25.09
CA ASP A 251 9.08 -8.93 -26.37
C ASP A 251 10.35 -8.46 -27.09
N GLU A 252 11.02 -7.43 -26.54
CA GLU A 252 12.27 -6.85 -27.04
C GLU A 252 12.13 -6.30 -28.46
N MET A 253 10.89 -5.97 -28.88
CA MET A 253 10.61 -5.45 -30.21
C MET A 253 10.21 -3.99 -30.14
N VAL A 254 10.72 -3.22 -31.10
CA VAL A 254 10.22 -1.86 -31.34
C VAL A 254 8.93 -1.97 -32.15
N THR A 255 7.84 -1.45 -31.62
CA THR A 255 6.49 -1.58 -32.19
C THR A 255 5.79 -0.22 -32.36
N GLY A 256 4.54 -0.28 -32.81
CA GLY A 256 3.69 0.91 -32.87
C GLY A 256 3.33 1.49 -31.50
N ALA A 257 3.48 0.72 -30.41
CA ALA A 257 3.25 1.21 -29.06
C ALA A 257 4.33 2.22 -28.65
N ASP A 258 5.60 1.94 -28.93
CA ASP A 258 6.73 2.86 -28.72
C ASP A 258 6.54 4.15 -29.49
N LEU A 259 6.14 4.04 -30.76
CA LEU A 259 5.84 5.20 -31.60
C LEU A 259 4.70 6.03 -31.02
N SER A 260 3.66 5.38 -30.51
CA SER A 260 2.55 6.08 -29.86
C SER A 260 3.03 6.83 -28.63
N LEU A 261 3.80 6.19 -27.73
CA LEU A 261 4.35 6.85 -26.55
C LEU A 261 5.25 8.04 -26.90
N LEU A 262 6.10 7.89 -27.91
CA LEU A 262 6.99 8.96 -28.36
C LEU A 262 6.19 10.15 -28.91
N VAL A 263 5.13 9.90 -29.69
CA VAL A 263 4.24 10.96 -30.19
C VAL A 263 3.50 11.65 -29.04
N HIS A 264 3.04 10.88 -28.06
CA HIS A 264 2.39 11.40 -26.86
C HIS A 264 3.32 12.36 -26.10
N HIS A 265 4.54 11.90 -25.81
CA HIS A 265 5.60 12.68 -25.18
C HIS A 265 5.94 13.97 -25.93
N LEU A 266 5.99 13.95 -27.26
CA LEU A 266 6.44 15.10 -28.04
C LEU A 266 5.33 16.09 -28.40
N PHE A 267 4.08 15.64 -28.51
CA PHE A 267 3.03 16.44 -29.17
C PHE A 267 1.66 16.47 -28.49
N ILE A 268 1.30 15.47 -27.67
CA ILE A 268 -0.08 15.35 -27.18
C ILE A 268 -0.18 15.84 -25.74
N ASP A 269 0.41 15.10 -24.81
CA ASP A 269 0.28 15.25 -23.38
C ASP A 269 1.59 15.73 -22.72
N LEU A 270 2.71 15.61 -23.44
CA LEU A 270 4.03 16.04 -22.96
C LEU A 270 4.46 15.37 -21.65
N GLU A 271 3.88 14.20 -21.36
CA GLU A 271 4.26 13.40 -20.21
C GLU A 271 5.70 12.89 -20.39
N PRO A 272 6.56 13.02 -19.37
CA PRO A 272 7.92 12.51 -19.44
C PRO A 272 7.96 11.01 -19.73
N LEU A 273 8.84 10.59 -20.63
CA LEU A 273 9.09 9.16 -20.87
C LEU A 273 9.80 8.56 -19.66
N GLN A 274 9.30 7.43 -19.17
CA GLN A 274 9.92 6.69 -18.08
C GLN A 274 11.32 6.18 -18.48
N LEU A 275 11.47 5.70 -19.71
CA LEU A 275 12.74 5.24 -20.29
C LEU A 275 13.25 6.22 -21.36
N ALA A 276 13.39 7.49 -21.00
CA ALA A 276 13.78 8.54 -21.95
C ALA A 276 15.08 8.25 -22.73
N ILE A 277 16.03 7.53 -22.12
CA ILE A 277 17.28 7.14 -22.79
C ILE A 277 17.06 6.17 -23.96
N LEU A 278 16.07 5.28 -23.89
CA LEU A 278 15.69 4.41 -25.01
C LEU A 278 14.94 5.16 -26.10
N GLY A 279 14.42 6.36 -25.80
CA GLY A 279 13.74 7.24 -26.75
C GLY A 279 14.66 8.21 -27.49
N ASN A 280 15.91 8.40 -27.06
CA ASN A 280 16.91 9.20 -27.76
C ASN A 280 17.66 8.31 -28.79
N ILE A 281 16.92 7.98 -29.84
CA ILE A 281 17.17 6.92 -30.82
C ILE A 281 18.15 7.34 -31.93
N ASP A 282 18.34 8.65 -32.13
CA ASP A 282 19.30 9.18 -33.10
C ASP A 282 20.70 9.43 -32.52
N GLY A 283 20.85 9.19 -31.21
CA GLY A 283 22.10 9.29 -30.46
C GLY A 283 22.61 10.72 -30.30
N GLN A 284 21.82 11.74 -30.63
CA GLN A 284 22.24 13.12 -30.54
C GLN A 284 22.21 13.61 -29.07
N PRO A 285 23.09 14.55 -28.71
CA PRO A 285 22.99 15.23 -27.44
C PRO A 285 21.76 16.16 -27.46
N GLY A 286 20.86 16.01 -26.50
CA GLY A 286 19.65 16.84 -26.43
C GLY A 286 18.45 16.19 -25.77
N GLY A 287 18.49 14.86 -25.59
CA GLY A 287 17.32 14.10 -25.16
C GLY A 287 16.37 13.84 -26.33
N VAL A 288 15.16 13.41 -25.99
CA VAL A 288 14.18 12.96 -26.98
C VAL A 288 13.53 14.14 -27.73
N ASP A 289 13.60 14.15 -29.06
CA ASP A 289 13.03 15.20 -29.92
C ASP A 289 12.39 14.68 -31.24
N GLY A 290 12.02 15.59 -32.13
CA GLY A 290 11.36 15.25 -33.40
C GLY A 290 12.23 14.47 -34.40
N THR A 291 13.55 14.48 -34.21
CA THR A 291 14.50 13.69 -34.98
C THR A 291 14.38 12.23 -34.59
N ASP A 292 14.31 11.91 -33.30
CA ASP A 292 14.06 10.54 -32.80
C ASP A 292 12.77 9.96 -33.36
N LEU A 293 11.70 10.76 -33.41
CA LEU A 293 10.45 10.35 -34.03
C LEU A 293 10.63 9.99 -35.51
N SER A 294 11.40 10.80 -36.24
CA SER A 294 11.67 10.56 -37.66
C SER A 294 12.49 9.28 -37.87
N TRP A 295 13.43 8.99 -36.96
CA TRP A 295 14.21 7.76 -36.96
C TRP A 295 13.37 6.53 -36.63
N LEU A 296 12.52 6.62 -35.62
CA LEU A 296 11.62 5.54 -35.23
C LEU A 296 10.63 5.20 -36.37
N ILE A 297 10.08 6.21 -37.06
CA ILE A 297 9.24 5.99 -38.24
C ILE A 297 10.02 5.33 -39.38
N ALA A 298 11.27 5.75 -39.62
CA ALA A 298 12.11 5.17 -40.65
C ALA A 298 12.41 3.69 -40.39
N ASN A 299 12.72 3.35 -39.13
CA ASN A 299 12.90 1.99 -38.66
C ASN A 299 11.63 1.13 -38.83
N LEU A 300 10.46 1.63 -38.43
CA LEU A 300 9.24 0.84 -38.47
C LEU A 300 8.63 0.67 -39.87
N PHE A 301 8.78 1.66 -40.77
CA PHE A 301 7.94 1.72 -41.98
C PHE A 301 8.66 2.01 -43.29
N ILE A 302 9.90 2.52 -43.28
CA ILE A 302 10.53 3.04 -44.51
C ILE A 302 11.69 2.14 -44.95
N ASP A 303 12.76 2.13 -44.17
CA ASP A 303 14.04 1.52 -44.56
C ASP A 303 14.61 0.57 -43.51
N PHE A 304 13.90 0.33 -42.40
CA PHE A 304 14.39 -0.49 -41.28
C PHE A 304 15.74 0.00 -40.76
N ARG A 305 15.90 1.33 -40.70
CA ARG A 305 17.08 2.00 -40.19
C ARG A 305 17.46 1.45 -38.81
N GLU A 306 18.74 1.18 -38.62
CA GLU A 306 19.29 0.80 -37.32
C GLU A 306 19.16 1.94 -36.32
N LEU A 307 18.79 1.60 -35.09
CA LEU A 307 18.57 2.56 -34.01
C LEU A 307 19.81 2.63 -33.11
N GLU A 308 20.25 3.83 -32.76
CA GLU A 308 21.45 4.05 -31.96
C GLU A 308 21.13 4.95 -30.76
N CYS A 309 20.99 4.35 -29.58
CA CYS A 309 20.70 5.14 -28.38
C CYS A 309 21.99 5.69 -27.78
N ALA A 310 21.96 6.95 -27.39
CA ALA A 310 23.08 7.58 -26.71
C ALA A 310 23.40 6.88 -25.38
N ASP A 311 24.68 6.65 -25.11
CA ASP A 311 25.21 6.25 -23.79
C ASP A 311 24.67 4.95 -23.14
N LEU A 312 24.20 3.96 -23.92
CA LEU A 312 23.90 2.61 -23.40
C LEU A 312 25.16 1.73 -23.16
N ARG A 313 26.32 2.32 -22.83
CA ARG A 313 27.61 1.62 -22.64
C ARG A 313 28.08 1.60 -21.20
#